data_AF-A0A965MF69-F1
#
_entry.id   AF-A0A965MF69-F1
#
_cell.length_a   1.000
_cell.length_b   1.000
_cell.length_c   1.000
_cell.angle_alpha   90.00
_cell.angle_beta   90.00
_cell.angle_gamma   90.00
#
_symmetry.space_group_name_H-M   'P 1'
#
loop_
_entity.id
_entity.type
_entity.pdbx_description
1 polymer ?
#
loop_
_entity_poly.entity_id
_entity_poly.type
_entity_poly.pdbx_seq_one_letter_code
_entity_poly.pdbx_strand_id
1 'polypeptide(L)'
;MKKMLTLILVLFSTSAFADDNALRRVLNERWFECHEAIYNNNFMGEPLLEVGVDIPDTEHELRKKFFTVPDDAVEKFIIGKDGQAAYAVYREKILCAGKTMHGYCGSGGCTRDFVINYRIYELFGGAPVLVYADEAPVILVGRSGSNCNAHPNAAPCIQAFIWDPDAQTLNTMGGHERPVR
;
A
#
# COMPACT_ATOMS: atom_id res chain seq x y z
N MET A 1 12.81 -7.08 55.10
CA MET A 1 13.39 -6.56 53.84
C MET A 1 12.63 -7.16 52.66
N LYS A 2 11.74 -6.39 52.04
CA LYS A 2 10.91 -6.81 50.89
C LYS A 2 11.78 -6.84 49.64
N LYS A 3 11.98 -8.01 49.03
CA LYS A 3 12.60 -8.12 47.70
C LYS A 3 11.56 -7.68 46.66
N MET A 4 11.87 -6.56 45.99
CA MET A 4 11.07 -5.95 44.94
C MET A 4 11.24 -6.78 43.67
N LEU A 5 10.15 -7.36 43.17
CA LEU A 5 10.10 -8.11 41.92
C LEU A 5 10.06 -7.08 40.78
N THR A 6 11.17 -6.86 40.09
CA THR A 6 11.20 -6.03 38.89
C THR A 6 10.60 -6.83 37.74
N LEU A 7 9.32 -6.59 37.47
CA LEU A 7 8.62 -7.07 36.28
C LEU A 7 9.11 -6.23 35.09
N ILE A 8 10.10 -6.74 34.33
CA ILE A 8 10.47 -6.17 33.04
C ILE A 8 9.37 -6.59 32.05
N LEU A 9 8.36 -5.72 31.89
CA LEU A 9 7.37 -5.84 30.83
C LEU A 9 8.06 -5.46 29.52
N VAL A 10 8.52 -6.46 28.76
CA VAL A 10 9.03 -6.27 27.39
C VAL A 10 7.83 -5.92 26.51
N LEU A 11 7.47 -4.64 26.44
CA LEU A 11 6.52 -4.07 25.49
C LEU A 11 7.18 -3.96 24.11
N PHE A 12 7.47 -5.10 23.49
CA PHE A 12 7.80 -5.12 22.07
C PHE A 12 6.67 -5.82 21.34
N SER A 13 6.34 -5.29 20.15
CA SER A 13 5.67 -5.93 19.01
C SER A 13 4.16 -5.73 18.75
N THR A 14 3.40 -4.87 19.43
CA THR A 14 2.01 -4.62 18.98
C THR A 14 1.92 -3.93 17.62
N SER A 15 2.83 -3.00 17.31
CA SER A 15 2.86 -2.26 16.04
C SER A 15 3.26 -3.15 14.86
N ALA A 16 4.34 -3.93 15.01
CA ALA A 16 4.78 -4.87 13.97
C ALA A 16 3.70 -5.91 13.62
N PHE A 17 3.01 -6.46 14.62
CA PHE A 17 1.89 -7.37 14.38
C PHE A 17 0.68 -6.68 13.71
N ALA A 18 0.45 -5.39 13.97
CA ALA A 18 -0.61 -4.62 13.32
C ALA A 18 -0.29 -4.35 11.84
N ASP A 19 0.96 -3.95 11.55
CA ASP A 19 1.47 -3.75 10.19
C ASP A 19 1.34 -5.02 9.35
N ASP A 20 1.82 -6.15 9.86
CA ASP A 20 1.76 -7.43 9.14
C ASP A 20 0.32 -7.84 8.83
N ASN A 21 -0.60 -7.60 9.76
CA ASN A 21 -2.02 -7.89 9.57
C ASN A 21 -2.67 -6.97 8.51
N ALA A 22 -2.37 -5.67 8.54
CA ALA A 22 -2.92 -4.71 7.58
C ALA A 22 -2.31 -4.88 6.18
N LEU A 23 -1.00 -5.16 6.09
CA LEU A 23 -0.31 -5.46 4.83
C LEU A 23 -0.85 -6.75 4.21
N ARG A 24 -0.99 -7.81 5.01
CA ARG A 24 -1.62 -9.06 4.56
C ARG A 24 -3.04 -8.82 4.07
N ARG A 25 -3.81 -7.94 4.73
CA ARG A 25 -5.16 -7.56 4.29
C ARG A 25 -5.12 -6.89 2.91
N VAL A 26 -4.25 -5.91 2.68
CA VAL A 26 -4.10 -5.26 1.36
C VAL A 26 -3.74 -6.28 0.27
N LEU A 27 -2.80 -7.18 0.53
CA LEU A 27 -2.41 -8.21 -0.43
C LEU A 27 -3.53 -9.24 -0.68
N ASN A 28 -4.35 -9.51 0.34
CA ASN A 28 -5.52 -10.38 0.19
C ASN A 28 -6.63 -9.71 -0.62
N GLU A 29 -6.89 -8.40 -0.45
CA GLU A 29 -7.82 -7.66 -1.30
C GLU A 29 -7.43 -7.78 -2.79
N ARG A 30 -6.15 -7.58 -3.11
CA ARG A 30 -5.63 -7.77 -4.48
C ARG A 30 -5.76 -9.21 -4.96
N TRP A 31 -5.51 -10.18 -4.09
CA TRP A 31 -5.75 -11.57 -4.44
C TRP A 31 -7.21 -11.85 -4.78
N PHE A 32 -8.17 -11.34 -4.00
CA PHE A 32 -9.59 -11.54 -4.29
C PHE A 32 -10.01 -10.93 -5.63
N GLU A 33 -9.52 -9.73 -5.96
CA GLU A 33 -9.73 -9.12 -7.28
C GLU A 33 -9.17 -9.99 -8.41
N CYS A 34 -7.97 -10.56 -8.23
CA CYS A 34 -7.37 -11.46 -9.21
C CYS A 34 -8.15 -12.77 -9.35
N HIS A 35 -8.55 -13.35 -8.22
CA HIS A 35 -9.32 -14.58 -8.16
C HIS A 35 -10.66 -14.44 -8.88
N GLU A 36 -11.38 -13.34 -8.64
CA GLU A 36 -12.63 -13.02 -9.36
C GLU A 36 -12.38 -12.88 -10.87
N ALA A 37 -11.30 -12.22 -11.27
CA ALA A 37 -10.95 -12.05 -12.68
C ALA A 37 -10.61 -13.37 -13.38
N ILE A 38 -9.93 -14.29 -12.69
CA ILE A 38 -9.64 -15.65 -13.18
C ILE A 38 -10.95 -16.42 -13.39
N TYR A 39 -11.83 -16.39 -12.39
CA TYR A 39 -13.11 -17.11 -12.45
C TYR A 39 -14.02 -16.58 -13.58
N ASN A 40 -14.03 -15.26 -13.77
CA ASN A 40 -14.80 -14.63 -14.84
C ASN A 40 -14.09 -14.63 -16.21
N ASN A 41 -12.86 -15.16 -16.27
CA ASN A 41 -11.93 -15.03 -17.40
C ASN A 41 -11.92 -13.63 -18.01
N ASN A 42 -11.96 -12.60 -17.17
CA ASN A 42 -12.05 -11.21 -17.60
C ASN A 42 -11.33 -10.32 -16.60
N PHE A 43 -10.37 -9.56 -17.10
CA PHE A 43 -9.72 -8.51 -16.34
C PHE A 43 -9.79 -7.20 -17.13
N MET A 44 -10.46 -6.20 -16.55
CA MET A 44 -10.60 -4.86 -17.14
C MET A 44 -11.19 -4.86 -18.57
N GLY A 45 -12.09 -5.80 -18.87
CA GLY A 45 -12.76 -5.90 -20.17
C GLY A 45 -12.03 -6.75 -21.21
N GLU A 46 -10.88 -7.33 -20.85
CA GLU A 46 -10.12 -8.24 -21.71
C GLU A 46 -10.13 -9.66 -21.15
N PRO A 47 -10.12 -10.69 -22.02
CA PRO A 47 -9.85 -12.06 -21.59
C PRO A 47 -8.53 -12.14 -20.81
N LEU A 48 -8.59 -12.72 -19.60
CA LEU A 48 -7.42 -12.86 -18.75
C LEU A 48 -6.58 -14.07 -19.14
N LEU A 49 -7.25 -15.16 -19.52
CA LEU A 49 -6.67 -16.45 -19.86
C LEU A 49 -7.06 -16.86 -21.28
N GLU A 50 -6.15 -17.60 -21.92
CA GLU A 50 -6.42 -18.25 -23.19
C GLU A 50 -7.44 -19.40 -23.03
N VAL A 51 -8.10 -19.75 -24.13
CA VAL A 51 -9.06 -20.87 -24.16
C VAL A 51 -8.32 -22.17 -23.86
N GLY A 52 -8.81 -22.93 -22.87
CA GLY A 52 -8.25 -24.24 -22.52
C GLY A 52 -7.17 -24.22 -21.43
N VAL A 53 -6.93 -23.07 -20.78
CA VAL A 53 -6.10 -23.03 -19.57
C VAL A 53 -6.76 -23.84 -18.45
N ASP A 54 -6.00 -24.78 -17.89
CA ASP A 54 -6.41 -25.56 -16.72
C ASP A 54 -6.36 -24.69 -15.45
N ILE A 55 -7.50 -24.59 -14.76
CA ILE A 55 -7.68 -23.77 -13.56
C ILE A 55 -7.69 -24.72 -12.35
N PRO A 56 -6.71 -24.63 -11.44
CA PRO A 56 -6.68 -25.49 -10.24
C PRO A 56 -7.93 -25.33 -9.36
N ASP A 57 -8.35 -26.42 -8.71
CA ASP A 57 -9.55 -26.44 -7.87
C ASP A 57 -9.35 -25.86 -6.45
N THR A 58 -8.13 -25.51 -6.07
CA THR A 58 -7.82 -25.00 -4.72
C THR A 58 -7.28 -23.59 -4.75
N GLU A 59 -7.68 -22.78 -3.77
CA GLU A 59 -7.21 -21.39 -3.62
C GLU A 59 -5.67 -21.31 -3.54
N HIS A 60 -5.05 -22.24 -2.82
CA HIS A 60 -3.59 -22.26 -2.66
C HIS A 60 -2.87 -22.40 -4.01
N GLU A 61 -3.27 -23.38 -4.82
CA GLU A 61 -2.68 -23.61 -6.14
C GLU A 61 -3.04 -22.48 -7.11
N LEU A 62 -4.27 -21.94 -7.05
CA LEU A 62 -4.65 -20.77 -7.85
C LEU A 62 -3.78 -19.56 -7.55
N ARG A 63 -3.59 -19.25 -6.26
CA ARG A 63 -2.78 -18.12 -5.81
C ARG A 63 -1.34 -18.28 -6.24
N LYS A 64 -0.77 -19.46 -6.04
CA LYS A 64 0.60 -19.79 -6.44
C LYS A 64 0.79 -19.70 -7.95
N LYS A 65 -0.20 -20.12 -8.74
CA LYS A 65 -0.10 -20.15 -10.21
C LYS A 65 -0.31 -18.78 -10.85
N PHE A 66 -1.26 -18.00 -10.34
CA PHE A 66 -1.73 -16.81 -11.03
C PHE A 66 -1.46 -15.49 -10.31
N PHE A 67 -1.16 -15.49 -9.01
CA PHE A 67 -0.97 -14.25 -8.26
C PHE A 67 0.48 -14.08 -7.82
N THR A 68 1.15 -13.09 -8.39
CA THR A 68 2.56 -12.78 -8.09
C THR A 68 2.66 -11.40 -7.44
N VAL A 69 3.34 -11.34 -6.30
CA VAL A 69 3.74 -10.09 -5.65
C VAL A 69 5.26 -10.01 -5.78
N PRO A 70 5.78 -9.24 -6.75
CA PRO A 70 7.22 -9.02 -6.86
C PRO A 70 7.81 -8.40 -5.59
N ASP A 71 9.10 -8.63 -5.33
CA ASP A 71 9.78 -8.10 -4.14
C ASP A 71 9.74 -6.56 -4.08
N ASP A 72 9.70 -5.89 -5.23
CA ASP A 72 9.63 -4.44 -5.34
C ASP A 72 8.20 -3.89 -5.40
N ALA A 73 7.18 -4.75 -5.26
CA ALA A 73 5.78 -4.36 -5.14
C ALA A 73 5.42 -3.86 -3.73
N VAL A 74 6.26 -4.11 -2.73
CA VAL A 74 6.11 -3.60 -1.38
C VAL A 74 7.40 -2.91 -0.95
N GLU A 75 7.33 -1.61 -0.65
CA GLU A 75 8.47 -0.83 -0.18
C GLU A 75 8.25 -0.36 1.25
N LYS A 76 9.28 -0.45 2.08
CA LYS A 76 9.25 -0.01 3.46
C LYS A 76 9.86 1.39 3.60
N PHE A 77 9.14 2.28 4.25
CA PHE A 77 9.58 3.61 4.63
C PHE A 77 9.66 3.75 6.15
N ILE A 78 10.70 4.41 6.65
CA ILE A 78 10.78 4.79 8.07
C ILE A 78 10.28 6.23 8.21
N ILE A 79 9.07 6.37 8.75
CA ILE A 79 8.29 7.62 8.77
C ILE A 79 8.23 8.28 10.15
N GLY A 80 8.73 7.63 11.20
CA GLY A 80 8.85 8.20 12.54
C GLY A 80 10.29 8.25 13.02
N LYS A 81 10.62 9.23 13.87
CA LYS A 81 11.94 9.34 14.53
C LYS A 81 12.23 8.15 15.46
N ASP A 82 11.18 7.49 15.94
CA ASP A 82 11.19 6.29 16.77
C ASP A 82 11.30 4.98 15.96
N GLY A 83 11.41 5.08 14.63
CA GLY A 83 11.46 3.92 13.75
C GLY A 83 10.08 3.44 13.26
N GLN A 84 9.00 4.20 13.46
CA GLN A 84 7.69 3.88 12.88
C GLN A 84 7.83 3.62 11.37
N ALA A 85 7.33 2.48 10.93
CA ALA A 85 7.36 2.06 9.54
C ALA A 85 6.05 2.38 8.82
N ALA A 86 6.14 2.59 7.52
CA ALA A 86 5.05 2.54 6.57
C ALA A 86 5.42 1.57 5.45
N TYR A 87 4.43 0.88 4.89
CA TYR A 87 4.62 0.00 3.73
C TYR A 87 3.79 0.52 2.56
N ALA A 88 4.46 0.86 1.46
CA ALA A 88 3.79 1.21 0.20
C ALA A 88 3.58 -0.05 -0.63
N VAL A 89 2.33 -0.34 -0.98
CA VAL A 89 1.96 -1.42 -1.90
C VAL A 89 1.70 -0.83 -3.28
N TYR A 90 2.59 -1.14 -4.22
CA TYR A 90 2.54 -0.74 -5.62
C TYR A 90 1.62 -1.69 -6.40
N ARG A 91 0.32 -1.37 -6.44
CA ARG A 91 -0.71 -2.20 -7.10
C ARG A 91 -0.36 -2.46 -8.57
N GLU A 92 0.31 -1.51 -9.22
CA GLU A 92 0.76 -1.59 -10.61
C GLU A 92 1.87 -2.60 -10.86
N LYS A 93 2.53 -3.11 -9.81
CA LYS A 93 3.58 -4.14 -9.90
C LYS A 93 3.07 -5.54 -9.59
N ILE A 94 1.93 -5.67 -8.90
CA ILE A 94 1.33 -6.97 -8.60
C ILE A 94 0.76 -7.56 -9.90
N LEU A 95 0.97 -8.86 -10.11
CA LEU A 95 0.52 -9.55 -11.32
C LEU A 95 -0.60 -10.54 -11.02
N CYS A 96 -1.61 -10.55 -11.89
CA CYS A 96 -2.66 -11.55 -11.99
C CYS A 96 -2.58 -12.24 -13.37
N ALA A 97 -2.34 -13.55 -13.39
CA ALA A 97 -2.08 -14.34 -14.59
C ALA A 97 -1.06 -13.69 -15.54
N GLY A 98 0.00 -13.10 -14.97
CA GLY A 98 1.05 -12.40 -15.73
C GLY A 98 0.68 -10.98 -16.22
N LYS A 99 -0.56 -10.51 -16.01
CA LYS A 99 -0.98 -9.13 -16.28
C LYS A 99 -0.88 -8.28 -15.03
N THR A 100 -0.50 -7.02 -15.15
CA THR A 100 -0.50 -6.08 -14.01
C THR A 100 -1.91 -5.83 -13.49
N MET A 101 -2.08 -5.88 -12.17
CA MET A 101 -3.36 -5.67 -11.49
C MET A 101 -3.82 -4.22 -11.51
N HIS A 102 -2.94 -3.28 -11.81
CA HIS A 102 -3.28 -1.87 -11.98
C HIS A 102 -2.57 -1.31 -13.20
N GLY A 103 -2.96 -1.78 -14.37
CA GLY A 103 -2.33 -1.43 -15.65
C GLY A 103 -2.56 -0.01 -16.13
N TYR A 104 -3.41 0.78 -15.47
CA TYR A 104 -3.77 2.13 -15.89
C TYR A 104 -3.36 3.17 -14.86
N CYS A 105 -2.07 3.50 -14.84
CA CYS A 105 -1.62 4.75 -14.26
C CYS A 105 -1.87 5.88 -15.26
N GLY A 106 -2.70 6.85 -14.88
CA GLY A 106 -2.96 8.02 -15.73
C GLY A 106 -1.79 8.99 -15.74
N SER A 107 -1.93 10.10 -16.48
CA SER A 107 -0.96 11.22 -16.43
C SER A 107 -0.81 11.84 -15.03
N GLY A 108 -1.78 11.62 -14.14
CA GLY A 108 -1.71 12.00 -12.73
C GLY A 108 -0.94 11.03 -11.82
N GLY A 109 -0.61 9.83 -12.30
CA GLY A 109 0.10 8.81 -11.54
C GLY A 109 -0.74 7.55 -11.26
N CYS A 110 -0.28 6.75 -10.29
CA CYS A 110 -0.90 5.49 -9.88
C CYS A 110 -1.49 5.62 -8.47
N THR A 111 -2.52 4.82 -8.17
CA THR A 111 -3.01 4.64 -6.81
C THR A 111 -2.22 3.57 -6.08
N ARG A 112 -1.75 3.89 -4.87
CA ARG A 112 -0.99 3.00 -3.98
C ARG A 112 -1.62 2.95 -2.61
N ASP A 113 -1.50 1.80 -1.96
CA ASP A 113 -1.86 1.66 -0.54
C ASP A 113 -0.64 1.98 0.32
N PHE A 114 -0.82 2.83 1.32
CA PHE A 114 0.15 3.11 2.36
C PHE A 114 -0.35 2.49 3.66
N VAL A 115 0.31 1.43 4.13
CA VAL A 115 -0.02 0.72 5.35
C VAL A 115 0.83 1.25 6.49
N ILE A 116 0.18 1.74 7.56
CA ILE A 116 0.85 2.22 8.77
C ILE A 116 0.07 1.71 9.98
N ASN A 117 0.71 0.91 10.80
CA ASN A 117 0.10 0.14 11.86
C ASN A 117 -1.10 -0.65 11.32
N TYR A 118 -2.30 -0.44 11.87
CA TYR A 118 -3.53 -1.08 11.40
C TYR A 118 -4.28 -0.30 10.31
N ARG A 119 -3.79 0.90 9.97
CA ARG A 119 -4.46 1.84 9.06
C ARG A 119 -3.95 1.68 7.63
N ILE A 120 -4.83 1.98 6.67
CA ILE A 120 -4.49 1.97 5.25
C ILE A 120 -4.92 3.30 4.64
N TYR A 121 -3.96 3.97 4.01
CA TYR A 121 -4.16 5.22 3.30
C TYR A 121 -4.08 4.97 1.80
N GLU A 122 -4.94 5.62 1.04
CA GLU A 122 -4.83 5.62 -0.42
C GLU A 122 -4.10 6.88 -0.89
N LEU A 123 -3.00 6.69 -1.63
CA LEU A 123 -2.20 7.77 -2.20
C LEU A 123 -2.19 7.66 -3.73
N PHE A 124 -2.64 8.72 -4.42
CA PHE A 124 -2.66 8.79 -5.88
C PHE A 124 -1.59 9.74 -6.43
N GLY A 125 -0.61 9.26 -7.16
CA GLY A 125 0.39 10.15 -7.72
C GLY A 125 1.63 9.47 -8.26
N GLY A 126 2.73 10.24 -8.32
CA GLY A 126 4.06 9.70 -8.54
C GLY A 126 4.49 8.74 -7.42
N ALA A 127 5.55 7.98 -7.65
CA ALA A 127 6.13 7.13 -6.62
C ALA A 127 6.52 7.98 -5.39
N PRO A 128 6.20 7.52 -4.16
CA PRO A 128 6.55 8.21 -2.94
C PRO A 128 8.07 8.22 -2.74
N VAL A 129 8.59 9.35 -2.24
CA VAL A 129 10.02 9.48 -1.90
C VAL A 129 10.13 9.95 -0.46
N LEU A 130 10.98 9.29 0.32
CA LEU A 130 11.30 9.73 1.68
C LEU A 130 12.44 10.75 1.65
N VAL A 131 12.21 11.89 2.27
CA VAL A 131 13.22 12.93 2.51
C VAL A 131 13.27 13.28 4.00
N TYR A 132 14.32 13.98 4.41
CA TYR A 132 14.45 14.50 5.76
C TYR A 132 14.45 16.04 5.72
N ALA A 133 13.50 16.65 6.42
CA ALA A 133 13.39 18.09 6.59
C ALA A 133 13.54 18.40 8.10
N ASP A 134 14.55 19.17 8.49
CA ASP A 134 14.89 19.44 9.89
C ASP A 134 14.92 18.16 10.75
N GLU A 135 15.59 17.13 10.23
CA GLU A 135 15.72 15.79 10.82
C GLU A 135 14.39 15.02 10.97
N ALA A 136 13.28 15.57 10.50
CA ALA A 136 11.99 14.88 10.47
C ALA A 136 11.80 14.15 9.13
N PRO A 137 11.43 12.86 9.15
CA PRO A 137 11.08 12.13 7.93
C PRO A 137 9.80 12.71 7.31
N VAL A 138 9.83 12.93 5.99
CA VAL A 138 8.70 13.44 5.20
C VAL A 138 8.57 12.60 3.94
N ILE A 139 7.37 12.08 3.68
CA ILE A 139 7.05 11.40 2.42
C ILE A 139 6.56 12.44 1.41
N LEU A 140 7.22 12.52 0.26
CA LEU A 140 6.84 13.38 -0.85
C LEU A 140 6.18 12.55 -1.96
N VAL A 141 5.02 13.01 -2.43
CA VAL A 141 4.31 12.42 -3.57
C VAL A 141 4.08 13.50 -4.62
N GLY A 142 4.60 13.28 -5.82
CA GLY A 142 4.30 14.15 -6.97
C GLY A 142 2.83 14.03 -7.38
N ARG A 143 2.18 15.15 -7.67
CA ARG A 143 0.77 15.23 -8.07
C ARG A 143 0.66 15.97 -9.40
N SER A 144 -0.30 15.56 -10.24
CA SER A 144 -0.70 16.36 -11.40
C SER A 144 -1.18 17.74 -10.94
N GLY A 145 -0.91 18.77 -11.74
CA GLY A 145 -1.25 20.14 -11.36
C GLY A 145 -2.74 20.35 -11.07
N SER A 146 -3.62 19.61 -11.74
CA SER A 146 -5.07 19.60 -11.51
C SER A 146 -5.47 19.20 -10.09
N ASN A 147 -4.63 18.43 -9.38
CA ASN A 147 -4.87 17.99 -8.01
C ASN A 147 -4.35 19.01 -6.97
N CYS A 148 -3.55 19.98 -7.42
CA CYS A 148 -2.93 20.99 -6.57
C CYS A 148 -3.64 22.34 -6.71
N ASN A 149 -3.99 22.70 -7.94
CA ASN A 149 -4.73 23.89 -8.31
C ASN A 149 -5.79 23.45 -9.34
N ALA A 150 -7.06 23.76 -9.08
CA ALA A 150 -8.21 23.32 -9.88
C ALA A 150 -8.34 24.08 -11.23
N HIS A 151 -7.23 24.24 -11.95
CA HIS A 151 -7.18 24.88 -13.26
C HIS A 151 -6.51 23.95 -14.30
N PRO A 152 -6.99 23.95 -15.56
CA PRO A 152 -6.34 23.21 -16.65
C PRO A 152 -4.88 23.63 -16.83
N ASN A 153 -4.00 22.68 -17.15
CA ASN A 153 -2.56 22.89 -17.40
C ASN A 153 -1.77 23.52 -16.24
N ALA A 154 -2.28 23.43 -15.01
CA ALA A 154 -1.50 23.81 -13.84
C ALA A 154 -0.17 23.02 -13.77
N ALA A 155 0.88 23.67 -13.28
CA ALA A 155 2.17 23.01 -13.06
C ALA A 155 2.00 21.84 -12.07
N PRO A 156 2.73 20.73 -12.25
CA PRO A 156 2.74 19.65 -11.26
C PRO A 156 3.22 20.19 -9.91
N CYS A 157 2.75 19.58 -8.83
CA CYS A 157 3.19 19.94 -7.49
C CYS A 157 3.65 18.71 -6.71
N ILE A 158 4.17 18.96 -5.51
CA ILE A 158 4.57 17.93 -4.57
C ILE A 158 3.70 18.09 -3.33
N GLN A 159 3.16 16.96 -2.87
CA GLN A 159 2.44 16.88 -1.61
C GLN A 159 3.30 16.19 -0.57
N ALA A 160 3.39 16.80 0.61
CA ALA A 160 4.17 16.30 1.73
C ALA A 160 3.26 15.62 2.76
N PHE A 161 3.66 14.40 3.15
CA PHE A 161 3.01 13.60 4.18
C PHE A 161 3.97 13.41 5.35
N ILE A 162 3.48 13.71 6.55
CA ILE A 162 4.22 13.63 7.80
C ILE A 162 3.38 12.77 8.75
N TRP A 163 4.05 11.83 9.41
CA TRP A 163 3.45 11.04 10.46
C TRP A 163 3.34 11.85 11.74
N ASP A 164 2.13 11.92 12.29
CA ASP A 164 1.87 12.47 13.61
C ASP A 164 1.88 11.31 14.63
N PRO A 165 2.93 11.19 15.47
CA PRO A 165 3.04 10.11 16.44
C PRO A 165 2.02 10.24 17.58
N ASP A 166 1.57 11.45 17.92
CA ASP A 166 0.63 11.67 19.01
C ASP A 166 -0.79 11.31 18.55
N ALA A 167 -1.17 11.72 17.34
CA ALA A 167 -2.47 11.41 16.75
C ALA A 167 -2.53 10.03 16.07
N GLN A 168 -1.39 9.35 15.90
CA GLN A 168 -1.27 8.05 15.22
C GLN A 168 -1.91 8.08 13.82
N THR A 169 -1.59 9.12 13.04
CA THR A 169 -2.13 9.31 11.69
C THR A 169 -1.16 10.08 10.78
N LEU A 170 -1.30 9.92 9.47
CA LEU A 170 -0.69 10.84 8.50
C LEU A 170 -1.45 12.17 8.50
N ASN A 171 -0.71 13.28 8.37
CA ASN A 171 -1.31 14.59 8.18
C ASN A 171 -2.21 14.60 6.93
N THR A 172 -3.45 15.06 7.10
CA THR A 172 -4.60 14.75 6.22
C THR A 172 -4.74 15.66 5.00
N MET A 173 -3.76 16.51 4.70
CA MET A 173 -3.76 17.27 3.46
C MET A 173 -3.47 16.29 2.30
N GLY A 174 -4.51 15.64 1.78
CA GLY A 174 -4.60 14.82 0.55
C GLY A 174 -4.18 13.34 0.63
N GLY A 175 -4.22 12.77 1.83
CA GLY A 175 -4.26 11.32 2.04
C GLY A 175 -5.65 10.96 2.55
N HIS A 176 -6.36 10.10 1.81
CA HIS A 176 -7.65 9.59 2.27
C HIS A 176 -7.41 8.29 3.01
N GLU A 177 -7.60 8.30 4.34
CA GLU A 177 -7.73 7.06 5.08
C GLU A 177 -8.98 6.36 4.55
N ARG A 178 -8.81 5.15 4.01
CA ARG A 178 -9.94 4.34 3.58
C ARG A 178 -10.45 3.55 4.78
N PRO A 179 -11.77 3.52 5.04
CA PRO A 179 -12.30 2.62 6.05
C PRO A 179 -11.92 1.19 5.66
N VAL A 180 -11.52 0.42 6.67
CA VAL A 180 -11.28 -1.01 6.52
C VAL A 180 -12.59 -1.65 6.06
N ARG A 181 -12.60 -2.24 4.86
CA ARG A 181 -13.72 -3.06 4.36
C ARG A 181 -13.47 -4.52 4.67
#